data_AF-A0A601WK75-F1
#
_entry.id   AF-A0A601WK75-F1
#
_cell.length_a   1.000
_cell.length_b   1.000
_cell.length_c   1.000
_cell.angle_alpha   90.00
_cell.angle_beta   90.00
_cell.angle_gamma   90.00
#
_symmetry.space_group_name_H-M   'P 1'
#
loop_
_entity.id
_entity.type
_entity.pdbx_description
1 polymer ?
#
loop_
_entity_poly.entity_id
_entity_poly.type
_entity_poly.pdbx_seq_one_letter_code
_entity_poly.pdbx_strand_id
1 'polypeptide(L)'
;MDKSTIISVLIRLLSEKREGLILLNGEWGVGKTFFLQHEFKKYYSHKNQFYISVLGLNSLQDFKDKMLSVTYLENPPDMEIITELASNVTTAITKEENTGRLAGKIISTFAGAMQHYVLKDLSGVFIIDDLERIPQTLRDEIATFCLQNYQNNKMLDYILVGNFSKQSNNALNHKEKIISD
;
A
#
# COMPACT_ATOMS: atom_id res chain seq x y z
N MET A 1 -2.65 -22.56 12.98
CA MET A 1 -1.28 -22.07 13.26
C MET A 1 -1.27 -21.11 14.46
N ASP A 2 -0.26 -21.10 15.32
CA ASP A 2 -0.18 -20.11 16.42
C ASP A 2 0.31 -18.73 15.94
N LYS A 3 0.04 -17.69 16.73
CA LYS A 3 0.34 -16.29 16.39
C LYS A 3 1.85 -16.03 16.20
N SER A 4 2.69 -16.60 17.05
CA SER A 4 4.16 -16.49 16.95
C SER A 4 4.69 -17.07 15.65
N THR A 5 4.09 -18.16 15.19
CA THR A 5 4.43 -18.80 13.92
C THR A 5 4.05 -17.91 12.75
N ILE A 6 2.84 -17.32 12.74
CA ILE A 6 2.41 -16.38 11.69
C ILE A 6 3.40 -15.20 11.58
N ILE A 7 3.76 -14.60 12.72
CA ILE A 7 4.72 -13.48 12.75
C ILE A 7 6.06 -13.91 12.16
N SER A 8 6.61 -15.04 12.61
CA SER A 8 7.91 -15.53 12.15
C SER A 8 7.92 -15.83 10.66
N VAL A 9 6.83 -16.42 10.15
CA VAL A 9 6.65 -16.69 8.72
C VAL A 9 6.58 -15.39 7.91
N LEU A 10 5.80 -14.40 8.35
CA LEU A 10 5.72 -13.10 7.67
C LEU A 10 7.07 -12.38 7.64
N ILE A 11 7.79 -12.33 8.77
CA ILE A 11 9.12 -11.71 8.84
C ILE A 11 10.09 -12.39 7.88
N ARG A 12 10.10 -13.73 7.84
CA ARG A 12 10.93 -14.49 6.90
C ARG A 12 10.59 -14.15 5.44
N LEU A 13 9.29 -14.16 5.09
CA LEU A 13 8.84 -13.84 3.73
C LEU A 13 9.18 -12.40 3.30
N LEU A 14 9.23 -11.46 4.24
CA LEU A 14 9.63 -10.07 4.01
C LEU A 14 11.15 -9.87 3.97
N SER A 15 11.93 -10.80 4.53
CA SER A 15 13.39 -10.73 4.58
C SER A 15 14.05 -11.40 3.37
N GLU A 16 13.33 -12.28 2.69
CA GLU A 16 13.82 -13.06 1.56
C GLU A 16 13.31 -12.50 0.21
N LYS A 17 14.13 -12.66 -0.84
CA LYS A 17 13.68 -12.37 -2.20
C LYS A 17 12.61 -13.38 -2.61
N ARG A 18 11.49 -12.89 -3.12
CA ARG A 18 10.36 -13.69 -3.61
C ARG A 18 10.01 -13.30 -5.05
N GLU A 19 9.28 -14.16 -5.74
CA GLU A 19 8.82 -13.91 -7.12
C GLU A 19 7.46 -13.19 -7.15
N GLY A 20 6.69 -13.32 -6.08
CA GLY A 20 5.33 -12.79 -5.96
C GLY A 20 5.06 -12.01 -4.67
N LEU A 21 3.79 -11.63 -4.51
CA LEU A 21 3.28 -10.90 -3.36
C LEU A 21 2.90 -11.84 -2.20
N ILE A 22 2.83 -11.30 -0.99
CA ILE A 22 2.31 -12.03 0.18
C ILE A 22 0.79 -11.83 0.23
N LEU A 23 0.03 -12.91 0.36
CA LEU A 23 -1.41 -12.86 0.60
C LEU A 23 -1.73 -13.40 2.00
N LEU A 24 -2.27 -12.55 2.87
CA LEU A 24 -2.86 -12.95 4.14
C LEU A 24 -4.38 -13.13 3.96
N ASN A 25 -4.80 -14.37 3.72
CA ASN A 25 -6.19 -14.72 3.52
C ASN A 25 -6.81 -15.29 4.81
N GLY A 26 -8.08 -14.96 5.09
CA GLY A 26 -8.83 -15.56 6.19
C GLY A 26 -10.25 -15.04 6.28
N GLU A 27 -11.08 -15.70 7.08
CA GLU A 27 -12.49 -15.32 7.25
C GLU A 27 -12.66 -13.93 7.90
N TRP A 28 -13.88 -13.41 7.85
CA TRP A 28 -14.25 -12.21 8.59
C TRP A 28 -14.21 -12.48 10.10
N GLY A 29 -13.79 -11.48 10.89
CA GLY A 29 -13.78 -11.60 12.35
C GLY A 29 -12.60 -12.35 12.97
N VAL A 30 -11.73 -13.00 12.18
CA VAL A 30 -10.54 -13.72 12.71
C VAL A 30 -9.40 -12.80 13.18
N GLY A 31 -9.57 -11.48 13.05
CA GLY A 31 -8.62 -10.50 13.58
C GLY A 31 -7.45 -10.11 12.66
N LYS A 32 -7.51 -10.35 11.34
CA LYS A 32 -6.44 -10.01 10.37
C LYS A 32 -5.96 -8.55 10.50
N THR A 33 -6.90 -7.61 10.44
CA THR A 33 -6.62 -6.17 10.52
C THR A 33 -6.00 -5.78 11.86
N PHE A 34 -6.56 -6.29 12.98
CA PHE A 34 -6.00 -6.07 14.31
C PHE A 34 -4.59 -6.64 14.44
N PHE A 35 -4.37 -7.85 13.94
CA PHE A 35 -3.09 -8.50 13.93
C PHE A 35 -2.04 -7.66 13.19
N LEU A 36 -2.34 -7.18 11.98
CA LEU A 36 -1.39 -6.41 11.18
C LEU A 36 -1.11 -5.03 11.78
N GLN A 37 -2.13 -4.28 12.18
CA GLN A 37 -1.97 -2.91 12.66
C GLN A 37 -1.38 -2.80 14.07
N HIS A 38 -1.62 -3.79 14.94
CA HIS A 38 -1.22 -3.70 16.34
C HIS A 38 -0.20 -4.76 16.77
N GLU A 39 -0.32 -5.99 16.29
CA GLU A 39 0.53 -7.08 16.78
C GLU A 39 1.79 -7.22 15.93
N PHE A 40 1.63 -7.50 14.63
CA PHE A 40 2.73 -7.57 13.68
C PHE A 40 3.57 -6.29 13.68
N LYS A 41 2.92 -5.12 13.76
CA LYS A 41 3.59 -3.82 13.82
C LYS A 41 4.65 -3.72 14.93
N LYS A 42 4.40 -4.35 16.10
CA LYS A 42 5.35 -4.37 17.23
C LYS A 42 6.62 -5.19 16.93
N TYR A 43 6.49 -6.26 16.16
CA TYR A 43 7.61 -7.18 15.86
C TYR A 43 8.38 -6.79 14.59
N TYR A 44 7.78 -5.99 13.71
CA TYR A 44 8.39 -5.53 12.46
C TYR A 44 8.60 -4.02 12.43
N SER A 45 9.06 -3.45 13.55
CA SER A 45 9.14 -1.99 13.75
C SER A 45 10.32 -1.29 13.04
N HIS A 46 11.24 -2.05 12.43
CA HIS A 46 12.43 -1.51 11.78
C HIS A 46 12.21 -1.03 10.33
N LYS A 47 11.01 -1.26 9.77
CA LYS A 47 10.57 -0.69 8.50
C LYS A 47 9.24 0.03 8.68
N ASN A 48 9.02 1.09 7.89
CA ASN A 48 7.72 1.76 7.83
C ASN A 48 6.63 0.79 7.34
N GLN A 49 5.43 0.92 7.90
CA GLN A 49 4.27 0.10 7.56
C GLN A 49 3.12 1.00 7.16
N PHE A 50 2.74 0.95 5.90
CA PHE A 50 1.71 1.79 5.31
C PHE A 50 0.41 0.99 5.17
N TYR A 51 -0.57 1.27 6.02
CA TYR A 51 -1.85 0.58 5.97
C TYR A 51 -2.83 1.30 5.02
N ILE A 52 -3.46 0.53 4.14
CA ILE A 52 -4.47 0.99 3.19
C ILE A 52 -5.64 0.02 3.22
N SER A 53 -6.84 0.49 3.57
CA SER A 53 -8.07 -0.22 3.23
C SER A 53 -8.52 0.22 1.83
N VAL A 54 -8.88 -0.74 0.97
CA VAL A 54 -9.39 -0.43 -0.38
C VAL A 54 -10.90 -0.12 -0.40
N LEU A 55 -11.54 -0.08 0.77
CA LEU A 55 -12.95 0.25 0.87
C LEU A 55 -13.24 1.65 0.30
N GLY A 56 -14.17 1.72 -0.65
CA GLY A 56 -14.60 2.98 -1.29
C GLY A 56 -13.71 3.43 -2.45
N LEU A 57 -12.67 2.68 -2.81
CA LEU A 57 -11.89 2.92 -4.02
C LEU A 57 -12.62 2.38 -5.25
N ASN A 58 -12.66 3.16 -6.32
CA ASN A 58 -13.39 2.85 -7.55
C ASN A 58 -12.46 2.68 -8.76
N SER A 59 -11.18 3.03 -8.62
CA SER A 59 -10.20 2.95 -9.70
C SER A 59 -8.79 2.66 -9.17
N LEU A 60 -7.91 2.18 -10.06
CA LEU A 60 -6.49 2.05 -9.74
C LEU A 60 -5.86 3.42 -9.42
N GLN A 61 -6.38 4.50 -9.98
CA GLN A 61 -5.91 5.85 -9.66
C GLN A 61 -6.25 6.21 -8.20
N ASP A 62 -7.47 5.93 -7.74
CA ASP A 62 -7.87 6.18 -6.34
C ASP A 62 -6.94 5.44 -5.37
N PHE A 63 -6.57 4.20 -5.72
CA PHE A 63 -5.62 3.40 -4.94
C PHE A 63 -4.24 4.06 -4.88
N LYS A 64 -3.71 4.51 -6.02
CA LYS A 64 -2.39 5.15 -6.06
C LYS A 64 -2.38 6.49 -5.33
N ASP A 65 -3.46 7.27 -5.43
CA ASP A 65 -3.63 8.51 -4.69
C ASP A 65 -3.68 8.25 -3.18
N LYS A 66 -4.34 7.16 -2.77
CA LYS A 66 -4.36 6.72 -1.38
C LYS A 66 -2.97 6.28 -0.89
N MET A 67 -2.21 5.54 -1.69
CA MET A 67 -0.81 5.18 -1.38
C MET A 67 0.05 6.40 -1.12
N LEU A 68 -0.07 7.41 -1.98
CA LEU A 68 0.65 8.66 -1.85
C LEU A 68 0.26 9.40 -0.57
N SER A 69 -1.04 9.47 -0.28
CA SER A 69 -1.57 10.09 0.93
C SER A 69 -1.03 9.43 2.22
N VAL A 70 -1.07 8.09 2.33
CA VAL A 70 -0.58 7.41 3.55
C VAL A 70 0.94 7.50 3.70
N THR A 71 1.67 7.55 2.58
CA THR A 71 3.12 7.72 2.60
C THR A 71 3.50 9.08 3.18
N TYR A 72 2.80 10.14 2.77
CA TYR A 72 3.06 11.50 3.26
C TYR A 72 2.65 11.74 4.71
N LEU A 73 1.59 11.09 5.18
CA LEU A 73 1.19 11.20 6.59
C LEU A 73 2.24 10.57 7.52
N GLU A 74 2.88 9.49 7.08
CA GLU A 74 3.91 8.80 7.85
C GLU A 74 5.33 9.38 7.60
N ASN A 75 5.57 9.96 6.41
CA ASN A 75 6.84 10.59 6.01
C ASN A 75 6.52 11.87 5.21
N PRO A 76 6.25 13.01 5.88
CA PRO A 76 6.00 14.26 5.18
C PRO A 76 7.21 14.60 4.29
N PRO A 77 7.00 14.99 3.02
CA PRO A 77 8.11 15.27 2.12
C PRO A 77 8.83 16.51 2.61
N ASP A 78 10.14 16.54 2.38
CA ASP A 78 10.93 17.75 2.58
C ASP A 78 10.34 18.88 1.74
N MET A 79 10.25 20.08 2.34
CA MET A 79 9.68 21.26 1.71
C MET A 79 10.33 21.56 0.35
N GLU A 80 11.59 21.15 0.14
CA GLU A 80 12.32 21.27 -1.12
C GLU A 80 11.62 20.59 -2.30
N ILE A 81 11.10 19.36 -2.12
CA ILE A 81 10.37 18.60 -3.16
C ILE A 81 9.07 19.32 -3.53
N ILE A 82 8.39 19.91 -2.54
CA ILE A 82 7.18 20.72 -2.77
C ILE A 82 7.54 21.98 -3.57
N THR A 83 8.62 22.68 -3.21
CA THR A 83 9.09 23.87 -3.95
C THR A 83 9.59 23.56 -5.34
N GLU A 84 10.28 22.45 -5.58
CA GLU A 84 10.79 22.08 -6.91
C GLU A 84 9.62 21.82 -7.87
N LEU A 85 8.60 21.08 -7.42
CA LEU A 85 7.38 20.86 -8.18
C LEU A 85 6.57 22.15 -8.39
N ALA A 86 6.53 23.04 -7.39
CA ALA A 86 5.89 24.35 -7.50
C ALA A 86 6.66 25.30 -8.45
N SER A 87 7.98 25.21 -8.51
CA SER A 87 8.85 26.06 -9.33
C SER A 87 8.73 25.77 -10.84
N ASN A 88 8.34 24.54 -11.19
CA ASN A 88 8.07 24.14 -12.57
C ASN A 88 6.70 24.62 -13.08
N VAL A 89 5.92 25.33 -12.27
CA VAL A 89 4.59 25.86 -12.60
C VAL A 89 4.56 27.37 -12.43
N THR A 90 4.78 28.11 -13.51
CA THR A 90 4.64 29.58 -13.54
C THR A 90 3.18 30.07 -13.50
N THR A 91 2.22 29.21 -13.21
CA THR A 91 0.78 29.54 -13.26
C THR A 91 0.12 29.36 -11.89
N ALA A 92 -0.15 30.52 -11.26
CA ALA A 92 -1.16 30.74 -10.25
C ALA A 92 -0.99 30.02 -8.88
N ILE A 93 0.17 30.20 -8.24
CA ILE A 93 0.25 30.06 -6.78
C ILE A 93 -0.21 31.39 -6.17
N THR A 94 -1.52 31.53 -6.01
CA THR A 94 -2.06 32.54 -5.09
C THR A 94 -1.54 32.23 -3.70
N LYS A 95 -1.01 33.24 -3.02
CA LYS A 95 -0.50 33.19 -1.63
C LYS A 95 -1.62 32.75 -0.67
N GLU A 96 -1.89 31.46 -0.58
CA GLU A 96 -2.72 30.88 0.48
C GLU A 96 -1.79 30.31 1.55
N GLU A 97 -1.86 30.87 2.76
CA GLU A 97 -1.00 30.58 3.91
C GLU A 97 -1.24 29.18 4.53
N ASN A 98 -2.08 28.34 3.93
CA ASN A 98 -2.46 27.04 4.49
C ASN A 98 -1.76 25.90 3.75
N THR A 99 -0.53 25.59 4.19
CA THR A 99 0.39 24.61 3.59
C THR A 99 -0.25 23.25 3.31
N GLY A 100 -1.15 22.77 4.17
CA GLY A 100 -1.85 21.49 3.98
C GLY A 100 -2.84 21.46 2.80
N ARG A 101 -3.50 22.59 2.49
CA ARG A 101 -4.43 22.68 1.34
C ARG A 101 -3.68 22.83 0.02
N LEU A 102 -2.55 23.53 0.05
CA LEU A 102 -1.65 23.66 -1.11
C LEU A 102 -1.01 22.31 -1.47
N ALA A 103 -0.52 21.55 -0.48
CA ALA A 103 0.00 20.20 -0.67
C ALA A 103 -1.05 19.27 -1.30
N GLY A 104 -2.29 19.26 -0.79
CA GLY A 104 -3.38 18.47 -1.37
C GLY A 104 -3.69 18.82 -2.83
N LYS A 105 -3.63 20.11 -3.20
CA LYS A 105 -3.92 20.59 -4.56
C LYS A 105 -2.80 20.25 -5.56
N ILE A 106 -1.54 20.37 -5.14
CA ILE A 106 -0.38 19.95 -5.94
C ILE A 106 -0.41 18.42 -6.15
N ILE A 107 -0.69 17.66 -5.09
CA ILE A 107 -0.84 16.19 -5.16
C ILE A 107 -1.90 15.80 -6.19
N SER A 108 -3.10 16.39 -6.13
CA SER A 108 -4.17 16.06 -7.07
C SER A 108 -3.84 16.37 -8.54
N THR A 109 -2.94 17.34 -8.78
CA THR A 109 -2.55 17.79 -10.12
C THR A 109 -1.37 16.99 -10.69
N PHE A 110 -0.49 16.49 -9.81
CA PHE A 110 0.77 15.84 -10.20
C PHE A 110 0.89 14.39 -9.69
N ALA A 111 -0.20 13.77 -9.23
CA ALA A 111 -0.22 12.44 -8.62
C ALA A 111 0.55 11.37 -9.43
N GLY A 112 0.41 11.37 -10.76
CA GLY A 112 1.11 10.42 -11.63
C GLY A 112 2.64 10.60 -11.67
N ALA A 113 3.12 11.85 -11.68
CA ALA A 113 4.55 12.16 -11.63
C ALA A 113 5.12 11.96 -10.21
N MET A 114 4.36 12.37 -9.18
CA MET A 114 4.75 12.26 -7.77
C MET A 114 4.85 10.80 -7.30
N GLN A 115 4.03 9.89 -7.83
CA GLN A 115 4.17 8.46 -7.54
C GLN A 115 5.56 7.95 -7.89
N HIS A 116 6.11 8.30 -9.06
CA HIS A 116 7.43 7.84 -9.46
C HIS A 116 8.53 8.40 -8.55
N TYR A 117 8.44 9.67 -8.14
CA TYR A 117 9.43 10.29 -7.26
C TYR A 117 9.34 9.79 -5.82
N VAL A 118 8.14 9.74 -5.25
CA VAL A 118 7.92 9.32 -3.86
C VAL A 118 8.22 7.85 -3.68
N LEU A 119 7.78 7.00 -4.61
CA LEU A 119 8.01 5.56 -4.48
C LEU A 119 9.45 5.15 -4.75
N LYS A 120 10.28 5.98 -5.39
CA LYS A 120 11.67 5.63 -5.75
C LYS A 120 12.56 5.46 -4.52
N ASP A 121 12.47 6.37 -3.57
CA ASP A 121 13.32 6.37 -2.37
C ASP A 121 12.58 5.87 -1.11
N LEU A 122 11.30 5.51 -1.26
CA LEU A 122 10.50 4.96 -0.18
C LEU A 122 10.94 3.53 0.17
N SER A 123 11.10 3.27 1.47
CA SER A 123 11.25 1.92 2.00
C SER A 123 10.16 1.60 3.02
N GLY A 124 9.59 0.40 2.93
CA GLY A 124 8.57 -0.05 3.85
C GLY A 124 7.72 -1.19 3.31
N VAL A 125 6.67 -1.52 4.04
CA VAL A 125 5.68 -2.54 3.67
C VAL A 125 4.33 -1.88 3.52
N PHE A 126 3.72 -2.00 2.34
CA PHE A 126 2.33 -1.66 2.14
C PHE A 126 1.43 -2.83 2.55
N ILE A 127 0.45 -2.56 3.39
CA ILE A 127 -0.57 -3.52 3.83
C ILE A 127 -1.88 -3.10 3.18
N ILE A 128 -2.33 -3.87 2.20
CA ILE A 128 -3.51 -3.57 1.39
C ILE A 128 -4.66 -4.49 1.84
N ASP A 129 -5.58 -3.94 2.63
CA ASP A 129 -6.66 -4.67 3.29
C ASP A 129 -8.01 -4.48 2.61
N ASP A 130 -8.97 -5.33 2.95
CA ASP A 130 -10.35 -5.37 2.43
C ASP A 130 -10.45 -5.64 0.92
N LEU A 131 -9.49 -6.35 0.31
CA LEU A 131 -9.49 -6.62 -1.14
C LEU A 131 -10.76 -7.33 -1.66
N GLU A 132 -11.45 -8.09 -0.81
CA GLU A 132 -12.73 -8.73 -1.11
C GLU A 132 -13.90 -7.74 -1.26
N ARG A 133 -13.74 -6.49 -0.82
CA ARG A 133 -14.78 -5.44 -0.86
C ARG A 133 -14.81 -4.65 -2.17
N ILE A 134 -13.85 -4.87 -3.06
CA ILE A 134 -13.78 -4.22 -4.38
C ILE A 134 -14.01 -5.24 -5.50
N PRO A 135 -14.46 -4.78 -6.69
CA PRO A 135 -14.61 -5.63 -7.87
C PRO A 135 -13.32 -6.37 -8.22
N GLN A 136 -13.46 -7.58 -8.76
CA GLN A 136 -12.30 -8.40 -9.13
C GLN A 136 -11.37 -7.69 -10.11
N THR A 137 -11.91 -6.97 -11.10
CA THR A 137 -11.11 -6.21 -12.08
C THR A 137 -10.17 -5.23 -11.41
N LEU A 138 -10.69 -4.41 -10.48
CA LEU A 138 -9.89 -3.45 -9.72
C LEU A 138 -8.89 -4.16 -8.79
N ARG A 139 -9.28 -5.27 -8.18
CA ARG A 139 -8.39 -6.09 -7.35
C ARG A 139 -7.19 -6.62 -8.14
N ASP A 140 -7.43 -7.13 -9.34
CA ASP A 140 -6.40 -7.67 -10.24
C ASP A 140 -5.47 -6.55 -10.75
N GLU A 141 -6.02 -5.36 -11.04
CA GLU A 141 -5.24 -4.16 -11.38
C GLU A 141 -4.31 -3.73 -10.23
N ILE A 142 -4.84 -3.66 -9.00
CA ILE A 142 -4.07 -3.32 -7.80
C ILE A 142 -2.97 -4.35 -7.54
N ALA A 143 -3.29 -5.65 -7.61
CA ALA A 143 -2.30 -6.71 -7.41
C ALA A 143 -1.19 -6.65 -8.47
N THR A 144 -1.55 -6.43 -9.73
CA THR A 144 -0.59 -6.28 -10.84
C THR A 144 0.32 -5.08 -10.62
N PHE A 145 -0.24 -3.93 -10.23
CA PHE A 145 0.53 -2.73 -9.91
C PHE A 145 1.51 -2.98 -8.76
N CYS A 146 1.04 -3.58 -7.64
CA CYS A 146 1.90 -3.90 -6.50
C CYS A 146 3.05 -4.85 -6.89
N LEU A 147 2.78 -5.87 -7.72
CA LEU A 147 3.79 -6.82 -8.19
C LEU A 147 4.85 -6.12 -9.04
N GLN A 148 4.44 -5.29 -10.00
CA GLN A 148 5.36 -4.51 -10.83
C GLN A 148 6.24 -3.59 -9.99
N ASN A 149 5.67 -2.91 -8.99
CA ASN A 149 6.44 -2.05 -8.09
C ASN A 149 7.42 -2.85 -7.23
N TYR A 150 7.01 -3.99 -6.67
CA TYR A 150 7.89 -4.88 -5.93
C TYR A 150 9.09 -5.37 -6.78
N GLN A 151 8.84 -5.73 -8.03
CA GLN A 151 9.88 -6.21 -8.94
C GLN A 151 10.88 -5.11 -9.34
N ASN A 152 10.38 -3.87 -9.49
CA ASN A 152 11.20 -2.72 -9.90
C ASN A 152 11.89 -2.00 -8.72
N ASN A 153 11.30 -2.03 -7.52
CA ASN A 153 11.85 -1.41 -6.32
C ASN A 153 11.98 -2.43 -5.17
N LYS A 154 13.23 -2.79 -4.87
CA LYS A 154 13.56 -3.77 -3.82
C LYS A 154 13.37 -3.25 -2.38
N MET A 155 13.08 -1.96 -2.20
CA MET A 155 12.88 -1.34 -0.88
C MET A 155 11.43 -1.38 -0.39
N LEU A 156 10.50 -1.69 -1.29
CA LEU A 156 9.07 -1.79 -1.00
C LEU A 156 8.59 -3.24 -1.00
N ASP A 157 7.82 -3.60 0.01
CA ASP A 157 7.14 -4.88 0.14
C ASP A 157 5.62 -4.67 0.15
N TYR A 158 4.87 -5.73 -0.18
CA TYR A 158 3.41 -5.67 -0.21
C TYR A 158 2.80 -6.92 0.42
N ILE A 159 1.88 -6.69 1.36
CA ILE A 159 1.00 -7.71 1.94
C ILE A 159 -0.42 -7.39 1.48
N LEU A 160 -0.96 -8.26 0.64
CA LEU A 160 -2.36 -8.25 0.26
C LEU A 160 -3.16 -8.97 1.34
N VAL A 161 -4.29 -8.41 1.76
CA VAL A 161 -5.12 -8.96 2.83
C VAL A 161 -6.55 -9.01 2.35
N GLY A 162 -7.22 -10.12 2.65
CA GLY A 162 -8.65 -10.23 2.39
C GLY A 162 -9.26 -11.55 2.77
N ASN A 163 -10.46 -11.78 2.23
CA ASN A 163 -11.22 -13.01 2.39
C ASN A 163 -11.65 -13.57 1.02
N PHE A 164 -10.97 -14.64 0.62
CA PHE A 164 -11.14 -15.37 -0.64
C PHE A 164 -11.47 -16.85 -0.39
N SER A 165 -12.11 -17.17 0.74
CA SER A 165 -12.58 -18.54 1.03
C SER A 165 -13.70 -18.95 0.06
N LYS A 166 -13.99 -20.25 -0.07
CA LYS A 166 -15.05 -20.77 -0.98
C LYS A 166 -16.45 -20.22 -0.70
N GLN A 167 -16.68 -19.66 0.49
CA GLN A 167 -17.93 -19.00 0.87
C GLN A 167 -18.01 -17.54 0.39
N SER A 168 -16.87 -16.94 0.05
CA SER A 168 -16.81 -15.66 -0.65
C SER A 168 -16.87 -15.95 -2.15
N ASN A 169 -17.79 -15.33 -2.89
CA ASN A 169 -17.86 -15.41 -4.36
C ASN A 169 -16.68 -14.68 -5.06
N ASN A 170 -15.53 -14.57 -4.39
CA ASN A 170 -14.37 -13.78 -4.77
C ASN A 170 -13.18 -14.71 -5.02
N ALA A 171 -12.94 -15.06 -6.29
CA ALA A 171 -11.73 -15.76 -6.68
C ALA A 171 -10.58 -14.77 -6.93
N LEU A 172 -9.35 -15.21 -6.63
CA LEU A 172 -8.11 -14.57 -7.10
C LEU A 172 -7.50 -15.52 -8.13
N ASN A 173 -7.37 -15.06 -9.38
CA ASN A 173 -6.98 -15.91 -10.50
C ASN A 173 -5.45 -16.13 -10.59
N HIS A 174 -4.65 -15.34 -9.87
CA HIS A 174 -3.19 -15.46 -9.85
C HIS A 174 -2.68 -15.70 -8.42
N LYS A 175 -2.52 -16.98 -8.05
CA LYS A 175 -1.93 -17.41 -6.78
C LYS A 175 -0.64 -18.15 -7.07
N GLU A 176 0.50 -17.51 -6.85
CA GLU A 176 1.81 -18.12 -7.12
C GLU A 176 2.28 -19.01 -5.95
N LYS A 177 1.84 -18.72 -4.71
CA LYS A 177 2.05 -19.62 -3.56
C LYS A 177 0.91 -19.48 -2.56
N ILE A 178 0.17 -20.56 -2.35
CA ILE A 178 -0.83 -20.68 -1.29
C ILE A 178 -0.13 -21.28 -0.08
N ILE A 179 0.07 -20.50 0.97
CA ILE A 179 0.25 -21.08 2.31
C ILE A 179 -1.16 -21.10 2.91
N SER A 180 -1.82 -22.23 2.74
CA SER A 180 -3.03 -22.58 3.47
C SER A 180 -2.68 -23.67 4.45
N ASP A 181 -3.33 -23.66 5.62
CA ASP A 181 -3.29 -24.77 6.58
C ASP A 181 -3.63 -26.11 5.91
#